data_AF-A0A519SPU1-F1
#
_entry.id   AF-A0A519SPU1-F1
#
_cell.length_a   1.000
_cell.length_b   1.000
_cell.length_c   1.000
_cell.angle_alpha   90.00
_cell.angle_beta   90.00
_cell.angle_gamma   90.00
#
_symmetry.space_group_name_H-M   'P 1'
#
loop_
_entity.id
_entity.type
_entity.pdbx_description
1 polymer ?
#
loop_
_entity_poly.entity_id
_entity_poly.type
_entity_poly.pdbx_seq_one_letter_code
_entity_poly.pdbx_strand_id
1 'polypeptide(L)'
;IIWPITVFIIVLIYRKAILRLINRAKKIELPGGLSLEAIEDDIEEAKELATEIKSERTQEVQNFIDKEGIRLESEANRKMIENGLKVSPSGLNLSYYKGIANSDPRLALVGLRIDFELMLKNLAKGFKVQFDEKEPISKVITKLLNAGAITFKQYEFINVIFRISNSAAHGAEISKWQVYEVLEIGQVLVDDYLAWLDWGFKK
;
A
#
# COMPACT_ATOMS: atom_id res chain seq x y z
N ILE A 1 9.33 9.38 54.48
CA ILE A 1 9.31 8.58 53.23
C ILE A 1 7.91 7.97 53.08
N ILE A 2 6.89 8.78 52.79
CA ILE A 2 5.48 8.32 52.71
C ILE A 2 4.94 8.48 51.29
N TRP A 3 5.47 9.45 50.54
CA TRP A 3 5.03 9.79 49.19
C TRP A 3 5.06 8.64 48.16
N PRO A 4 5.97 7.63 48.19
CA PRO A 4 5.92 6.54 47.22
C PRO A 4 4.68 5.65 47.40
N ILE A 5 4.28 5.41 48.65
CA ILE A 5 3.08 4.64 48.99
C ILE A 5 1.84 5.42 48.57
N THR A 6 1.84 6.74 48.77
CA THR A 6 0.71 7.60 48.37
C THR A 6 0.52 7.61 46.85
N VAL A 7 1.60 7.73 46.08
CA VAL A 7 1.56 7.65 44.61
C VAL A 7 1.06 6.28 44.16
N PHE A 8 1.56 5.20 44.77
CA PHE A 8 1.13 3.84 44.43
C PHE A 8 -0.38 3.61 44.69
N ILE A 9 -0.89 4.09 45.83
CA ILE A 9 -2.32 4.01 46.18
C ILE A 9 -3.16 4.84 45.20
N ILE A 10 -2.71 6.05 44.84
CA ILE A 10 -3.39 6.89 43.84
C ILE A 10 -3.45 6.17 42.48
N VAL A 11 -2.34 5.59 42.02
CA VAL A 11 -2.31 4.84 40.75
C VAL A 11 -3.26 3.64 40.78
N LEU A 12 -3.36 2.92 41.90
CA LEU A 12 -4.28 1.79 42.05
C LEU A 12 -5.75 2.22 42.06
N ILE A 13 -6.11 3.23 42.85
CA ILE A 13 -7.50 3.73 42.95
C ILE A 13 -7.96 4.28 41.60
N TYR A 14 -7.10 5.07 40.94
CA TYR A 14 -7.42 5.72 39.68
C TYR A 14 -7.01 4.91 38.46
N ARG A 15 -6.59 3.65 38.59
CA ARG A 15 -6.12 2.81 37.47
C ARG A 15 -7.08 2.85 36.27
N LYS A 16 -8.39 2.71 36.51
CA LYS A 16 -9.40 2.76 35.44
C LYS A 16 -9.54 4.14 34.81
N ALA A 17 -9.37 5.21 35.58
CA ALA A 17 -9.42 6.59 35.08
C ALA A 17 -8.15 6.96 34.31
N ILE A 18 -6.98 6.55 34.82
CA ILE A 18 -5.68 6.68 34.16
C ILE A 18 -5.68 5.89 32.85
N LEU A 19 -6.15 4.64 32.84
CA LEU A 19 -6.29 3.86 31.60
C LEU A 19 -7.28 4.51 30.63
N ARG A 20 -8.39 5.08 31.11
CA ARG A 20 -9.30 5.86 30.25
C ARG A 20 -8.66 7.12 29.69
N LEU A 21 -7.85 7.82 30.47
CA LEU A 21 -7.11 9.00 30.04
C LEU A 21 -6.01 8.63 29.04
N ILE A 22 -5.30 7.53 29.26
CA ILE A 22 -4.30 6.99 28.31
C ILE A 22 -4.99 6.54 27.02
N ASN A 23 -6.11 5.82 27.10
CA ASN A 23 -6.87 5.41 25.91
C ASN A 23 -7.51 6.60 25.19
N ARG A 24 -7.89 7.66 25.90
CA ARG A 24 -8.31 8.93 25.28
C ARG A 24 -7.14 9.68 24.68
N ALA A 25 -5.97 9.65 25.32
CA ALA A 25 -4.74 10.27 24.82
C ALA A 25 -4.20 9.57 23.57
N LYS A 26 -4.32 8.24 23.49
CA LYS A 26 -4.08 7.45 22.27
C LYS A 26 -5.05 7.82 21.14
N LYS A 27 -6.29 8.18 21.50
CA LYS A 27 -7.31 8.73 20.61
C LYS A 27 -7.25 10.26 20.44
N ILE A 28 -6.20 10.94 20.90
CA ILE A 28 -6.02 12.36 20.54
C ILE A 28 -5.64 12.38 19.07
N GLU A 29 -6.66 12.54 18.26
CA GLU A 29 -6.58 12.97 16.87
C GLU A 29 -5.67 14.20 16.83
N LEU A 30 -4.47 14.05 16.25
CA LEU A 30 -3.66 15.18 15.83
C LEU A 30 -4.50 16.03 14.86
N PRO A 31 -4.24 17.35 14.71
CA PRO A 31 -4.89 18.15 13.67
C PRO A 31 -4.59 17.49 12.30
N GLY A 32 -5.58 16.79 11.74
CA GLY A 32 -5.40 15.86 10.62
C GLY A 32 -6.01 14.46 10.81
N GLY A 33 -6.43 14.08 12.03
CA GLY A 33 -7.26 12.90 12.30
C GLY A 33 -6.56 11.54 12.31
N LEU A 34 -5.21 11.49 12.33
CA LEU A 34 -4.46 10.23 12.22
C LEU A 34 -3.67 9.93 13.49
N SER A 35 -3.92 8.77 14.09
CA SER A 35 -3.11 8.20 15.19
C SER A 35 -2.09 7.21 14.62
N LEU A 36 -0.96 7.03 15.31
CA LEU A 36 0.04 6.00 14.97
C LEU A 36 -0.57 4.59 14.91
N GLU A 37 -1.58 4.33 15.75
CA GLU A 37 -2.33 3.07 15.81
C GLU A 37 -3.08 2.81 14.48
N ALA A 38 -3.63 3.85 13.84
CA ALA A 38 -4.37 3.69 12.58
C ALA A 38 -3.48 3.22 11.41
N ILE A 39 -2.21 3.62 11.38
CA ILE A 39 -1.27 3.14 10.34
C ILE A 39 -0.91 1.68 10.56
N GLU A 40 -0.73 1.26 11.80
CA GLU A 40 -0.44 -0.13 12.13
C GLU A 40 -1.63 -1.04 11.77
N ASP A 41 -2.85 -0.61 12.10
CA ASP A 41 -4.09 -1.29 11.71
C ASP A 41 -4.23 -1.39 10.18
N ASP A 42 -3.98 -0.30 9.43
CA ASP A 42 -4.01 -0.31 7.96
C ASP A 42 -2.94 -1.26 7.37
N ILE A 43 -1.76 -1.37 7.99
CA ILE A 43 -0.70 -2.30 7.53
C ILE A 43 -1.12 -3.75 7.77
N GLU A 44 -1.75 -4.05 8.92
CA GLU A 44 -2.27 -5.38 9.21
C GLU A 44 -3.39 -5.77 8.22
N GLU A 45 -4.35 -4.88 7.97
CA GLU A 45 -5.39 -5.06 6.95
C GLU A 45 -4.78 -5.33 5.56
N ALA A 46 -3.75 -4.56 5.18
CA ALA A 46 -3.06 -4.77 3.90
C ALA A 46 -2.35 -6.14 3.83
N LYS A 47 -1.76 -6.62 4.93
CA LYS A 47 -1.11 -7.94 5.00
C LYS A 47 -2.13 -9.07 4.80
N GLU A 48 -3.29 -8.97 5.44
CA GLU A 48 -4.38 -9.94 5.30
C GLU A 48 -4.87 -9.98 3.86
N LEU A 49 -5.22 -8.83 3.28
CA LEU A 49 -5.66 -8.72 1.89
C LEU A 49 -4.60 -9.22 0.90
N ALA A 50 -3.32 -8.92 1.11
CA ALA A 50 -2.24 -9.43 0.27
C ALA A 50 -2.12 -10.96 0.31
N THR A 51 -2.35 -11.56 1.48
CA THR A 51 -2.35 -13.02 1.64
C THR A 51 -3.52 -13.66 0.91
N GLU A 52 -4.70 -13.03 1.00
CA GLU A 52 -5.89 -13.49 0.28
C GLU A 52 -5.78 -13.33 -1.24
N ILE A 53 -5.21 -12.22 -1.73
CA ILE A 53 -4.96 -12.03 -3.17
C ILE A 53 -4.01 -13.11 -3.68
N LYS A 54 -2.94 -13.41 -2.93
CA LYS A 54 -1.99 -14.47 -3.28
C LYS A 54 -2.67 -15.85 -3.36
N SER A 55 -3.59 -16.16 -2.45
CA SER A 55 -4.27 -17.46 -2.43
C SER A 55 -5.33 -17.61 -3.54
N GLU A 56 -5.84 -16.50 -4.06
CA GLU A 56 -6.77 -16.48 -5.21
C GLU A 56 -6.08 -16.54 -6.58
N ARG A 57 -4.76 -16.43 -6.64
CA ARG A 57 -4.01 -16.52 -7.90
C ARG A 57 -4.23 -17.87 -8.56
N THR A 58 -4.39 -17.85 -9.89
CA THR A 58 -4.34 -19.09 -10.67
C THR A 58 -2.93 -19.68 -10.59
N GLN A 59 -2.83 -21.01 -10.68
CA GLN A 59 -1.54 -21.69 -10.66
C GLN A 59 -0.59 -21.20 -11.77
N GLU A 60 -1.15 -20.78 -12.90
CA GLU A 60 -0.43 -20.22 -14.04
C GLU A 60 0.27 -18.89 -13.66
N VAL A 61 -0.46 -17.97 -13.04
CA VAL A 61 0.08 -16.69 -12.55
C VAL A 61 1.13 -16.94 -11.47
N GLN A 62 0.86 -17.85 -10.54
CA GLN A 62 1.81 -18.17 -9.46
C GLN A 62 3.12 -18.75 -10.03
N ASN A 63 3.04 -19.74 -10.91
CA ASN A 63 4.21 -20.34 -11.56
C ASN A 63 5.02 -19.32 -12.37
N PHE A 64 4.33 -18.38 -13.01
CA PHE A 64 4.97 -17.31 -13.76
C PHE A 64 5.76 -16.37 -12.86
N ILE A 65 5.14 -15.90 -11.77
CA ILE A 65 5.78 -15.02 -10.79
C ILE A 65 7.02 -15.71 -10.18
N ASP A 66 6.89 -16.97 -9.78
CA ASP A 66 7.98 -17.73 -9.14
C ASP A 66 9.18 -17.94 -10.08
N LYS A 67 8.93 -18.06 -11.38
CA LYS A 67 9.97 -18.32 -12.39
C LYS A 67 10.62 -17.06 -12.94
N GLU A 68 9.85 -15.98 -13.12
CA GLU A 68 10.26 -14.82 -13.92
C GLU A 68 10.34 -13.51 -13.11
N GLY A 69 9.93 -13.50 -11.83
CA GLY A 69 9.77 -12.28 -11.02
C GLY A 69 10.95 -11.30 -11.07
N ILE A 70 12.18 -11.79 -10.88
CA ILE A 70 13.40 -10.96 -10.89
C ILE A 70 13.71 -10.39 -12.28
N ARG A 71 13.45 -11.15 -13.35
CA ARG A 71 13.69 -10.68 -14.72
C ARG A 71 12.71 -9.59 -15.11
N LEU A 72 11.46 -9.70 -14.65
CA LEU A 72 10.37 -8.79 -14.99
C LEU A 72 10.57 -7.39 -14.45
N GLU A 73 11.10 -7.21 -13.24
CA GLU A 73 11.38 -5.88 -12.69
C GLU A 73 12.41 -5.11 -13.55
N SER A 74 13.42 -5.81 -14.08
CA SER A 74 14.45 -5.18 -14.92
C SER A 74 13.96 -4.81 -16.33
N GLU A 75 12.89 -5.46 -16.79
CA GLU A 75 12.35 -5.29 -18.15
C GLU A 75 10.98 -4.58 -18.18
N ALA A 76 10.40 -4.24 -17.02
CA ALA A 76 9.04 -3.71 -16.90
C ALA A 76 8.81 -2.48 -17.79
N ASN A 77 9.70 -1.49 -17.70
CA ASN A 77 9.60 -0.27 -18.52
C ASN A 77 9.75 -0.56 -20.02
N ARG A 78 10.58 -1.55 -20.41
CA ARG A 78 10.68 -1.96 -21.82
C ARG A 78 9.35 -2.52 -22.31
N LYS A 79 8.73 -3.43 -21.54
CA LYS A 79 7.42 -4.00 -21.87
C LYS A 79 6.31 -2.95 -21.88
N MET A 80 6.33 -1.99 -20.96
CA MET A 80 5.38 -0.88 -20.95
C MET A 80 5.48 -0.09 -22.27
N ILE A 81 6.69 0.25 -22.71
CA ILE A 81 6.90 0.96 -23.99
C ILE A 81 6.39 0.14 -25.18
N GLU A 82 6.72 -1.16 -25.22
CA GLU A 82 6.26 -2.09 -26.28
C GLU A 82 4.72 -2.16 -26.36
N ASN A 83 4.03 -2.04 -25.22
CA ASN A 83 2.58 -2.02 -25.14
C ASN A 83 1.97 -0.60 -25.25
N GLY A 84 2.76 0.44 -25.52
CA GLY A 84 2.27 1.82 -25.62
C GLY A 84 1.79 2.42 -24.28
N LEU A 85 2.29 1.89 -23.17
CA LEU A 85 1.97 2.30 -21.81
C LEU A 85 2.98 3.32 -21.28
N LYS A 86 2.61 4.04 -20.21
CA LYS A 86 3.51 4.99 -19.55
C LYS A 86 4.53 4.23 -18.70
N VAL A 87 5.79 4.64 -18.73
CA VAL A 87 6.85 4.00 -17.92
C VAL A 87 6.79 4.41 -16.45
N SER A 88 7.11 3.49 -15.55
CA SER A 88 7.23 3.75 -14.12
C SER A 88 8.58 4.43 -13.82
N PRO A 89 8.60 5.49 -12.98
CA PRO A 89 9.83 6.08 -12.46
C PRO A 89 10.81 5.09 -11.81
N SER A 90 10.32 4.12 -11.03
CA SER A 90 11.17 3.10 -10.40
C SER A 90 11.45 1.90 -11.31
N GLY A 91 10.79 1.81 -12.46
CA GLY A 91 10.73 0.59 -13.24
C GLY A 91 9.97 -0.53 -12.53
N LEU A 92 9.07 -0.19 -11.59
CA LEU A 92 8.39 -1.11 -10.67
C LEU A 92 9.32 -1.93 -9.77
N ASN A 93 10.57 -1.49 -9.58
CA ASN A 93 11.47 -2.12 -8.62
C ASN A 93 11.28 -1.49 -7.23
N LEU A 94 10.57 -2.18 -6.33
CA LEU A 94 10.29 -1.64 -5.00
C LEU A 94 11.54 -1.56 -4.09
N SER A 95 12.64 -2.23 -4.44
CA SER A 95 13.92 -2.07 -3.74
C SER A 95 14.51 -0.67 -3.92
N TYR A 96 14.17 0.02 -5.02
CA TYR A 96 14.49 1.44 -5.21
C TYR A 96 13.93 2.29 -4.04
N TYR A 97 12.67 2.06 -3.66
CA TYR A 97 12.03 2.76 -2.55
C TYR A 97 12.56 2.34 -1.18
N LYS A 98 13.03 1.10 -1.02
CA LYS A 98 13.76 0.70 0.20
C LYS A 98 15.01 1.56 0.39
N GLY A 99 15.72 1.86 -0.70
CA GLY A 99 16.83 2.81 -0.71
C GLY A 99 16.43 4.20 -0.23
N ILE A 100 15.34 4.76 -0.77
CA ILE A 100 14.80 6.07 -0.37
C ILE A 100 14.38 6.07 1.09
N ALA A 101 13.72 5.02 1.56
CA ALA A 101 13.21 4.92 2.93
C ALA A 101 14.31 4.92 4.00
N ASN A 102 15.56 4.60 3.65
CA ASN A 102 16.69 4.79 4.57
C ASN A 102 16.96 6.26 4.88
N SER A 103 16.62 7.17 3.95
CA SER A 103 16.81 8.62 4.11
C SER A 103 15.51 9.33 4.48
N ASP A 104 14.42 9.03 3.78
CA ASP A 104 13.09 9.60 4.02
C ASP A 104 11.99 8.54 3.78
N PRO A 105 11.45 7.94 4.86
CA PRO A 105 10.36 6.97 4.78
C PRO A 105 9.09 7.53 4.10
N ARG A 106 8.76 8.82 4.31
CA ARG A 106 7.55 9.42 3.73
C ARG A 106 7.70 9.58 2.24
N LEU A 107 8.87 10.04 1.78
CA LEU A 107 9.16 10.19 0.36
C LEU A 107 9.08 8.84 -0.38
N ALA A 108 9.52 7.75 0.27
CA ALA A 108 9.40 6.42 -0.31
C ALA A 108 7.93 6.02 -0.56
N LEU A 109 7.03 6.29 0.37
CA LEU A 109 5.59 6.01 0.19
C LEU A 109 4.90 6.92 -0.82
N VAL A 110 5.32 8.19 -0.92
CA VAL A 110 4.86 9.07 -1.99
C VAL A 110 5.28 8.51 -3.36
N GLY A 111 6.52 8.03 -3.47
CA GLY A 111 7.01 7.36 -4.67
C GLY A 111 6.22 6.10 -5.01
N LEU A 112 6.00 5.22 -4.04
CA LEU A 112 5.17 4.02 -4.21
C LEU A 112 3.77 4.36 -4.75
N ARG A 113 3.12 5.37 -4.17
CA ARG A 113 1.80 5.83 -4.61
C ARG A 113 1.82 6.28 -6.07
N ILE A 114 2.83 7.06 -6.48
CA ILE A 114 2.96 7.53 -7.88
C ILE A 114 3.03 6.33 -8.83
N ASP A 115 3.81 5.30 -8.49
CA ASP A 115 3.89 4.09 -9.31
C ASP A 115 2.57 3.34 -9.36
N PHE A 116 1.86 3.21 -8.24
CA PHE A 116 0.57 2.52 -8.22
C PHE A 116 -0.49 3.28 -9.03
N GLU A 117 -0.55 4.61 -8.93
CA GLU A 117 -1.47 5.42 -9.74
C GLU A 117 -1.17 5.25 -11.24
N LEU A 118 0.11 5.23 -11.62
CA LEU A 118 0.54 5.00 -12.99
C LEU A 118 0.17 3.58 -13.46
N MET A 119 0.45 2.59 -12.63
CA MET A 119 0.14 1.18 -12.88
C MET A 119 -1.35 0.97 -13.13
N LEU A 120 -2.21 1.56 -12.31
CA LEU A 120 -3.67 1.47 -12.45
C LEU A 120 -4.17 2.15 -13.73
N LYS A 121 -3.61 3.33 -14.10
CA LYS A 121 -3.92 3.96 -15.38
C LYS A 121 -3.46 3.12 -16.56
N ASN A 122 -2.28 2.51 -16.47
CA ASN A 122 -1.80 1.57 -17.48
C ASN A 122 -2.67 0.32 -17.57
N LEU A 123 -3.13 -0.20 -16.43
CA LEU A 123 -4.03 -1.33 -16.35
C LEU A 123 -5.35 -1.03 -17.06
N ALA A 124 -5.90 0.17 -16.83
CA ALA A 124 -7.10 0.63 -17.52
C ALA A 124 -6.90 0.71 -19.03
N LYS A 125 -5.74 1.19 -19.50
CA LYS A 125 -5.38 1.17 -20.93
C LYS A 125 -5.26 -0.25 -21.47
N GLY A 126 -4.55 -1.13 -20.77
CA GLY A 126 -4.31 -2.52 -21.17
C GLY A 126 -5.63 -3.29 -21.34
N PHE A 127 -6.53 -3.19 -20.36
CA PHE A 127 -7.87 -3.79 -20.42
C PHE A 127 -8.89 -2.98 -21.22
N LYS A 128 -8.47 -1.87 -21.87
CA LYS A 128 -9.33 -1.00 -22.70
C LYS A 128 -10.55 -0.43 -21.94
N VAL A 129 -10.39 -0.18 -20.65
CA VAL A 129 -11.38 0.50 -19.81
C VAL A 129 -11.34 1.99 -20.11
N GLN A 130 -12.50 2.59 -20.40
CA GLN A 130 -12.57 4.01 -20.76
C GLN A 130 -12.40 4.93 -19.53
N PHE A 131 -11.38 5.80 -19.56
CA PHE A 131 -11.15 6.82 -18.54
C PHE A 131 -10.57 8.10 -19.15
N ASP A 132 -10.74 9.22 -18.47
CA ASP A 132 -10.05 10.47 -18.80
C ASP A 132 -8.72 10.53 -18.03
N GLU A 133 -7.62 10.93 -18.67
CA GLU A 133 -6.31 11.04 -18.00
C GLU A 133 -6.30 11.98 -16.79
N LYS A 134 -7.21 12.97 -16.76
CA LYS A 134 -7.44 13.92 -15.67
C LYS A 134 -8.45 13.40 -14.63
N GLU A 135 -9.04 12.23 -14.85
CA GLU A 135 -9.99 11.64 -13.92
C GLU A 135 -9.30 11.29 -12.59
N PRO A 136 -9.96 11.53 -11.43
CA PRO A 136 -9.44 11.09 -10.15
C PRO A 136 -9.18 9.58 -10.12
N ILE A 137 -8.07 9.17 -9.51
CA ILE A 137 -7.66 7.76 -9.50
C ILE A 137 -8.71 6.83 -8.87
N SER A 138 -9.44 7.30 -7.86
CA SER A 138 -10.52 6.54 -7.22
C SER A 138 -11.59 6.09 -8.22
N LYS A 139 -11.95 6.95 -9.19
CA LYS A 139 -12.90 6.58 -10.24
C LYS A 139 -12.31 5.56 -11.22
N VAL A 140 -11.02 5.68 -11.54
CA VAL A 140 -10.32 4.70 -12.40
C VAL A 140 -10.34 3.32 -11.73
N ILE A 141 -10.05 3.26 -10.43
CA ILE A 141 -10.09 2.03 -9.62
C ILE A 141 -11.50 1.41 -9.63
N THR A 142 -12.56 2.21 -9.40
CA THR A 142 -13.95 1.72 -9.48
C THR A 142 -14.29 1.19 -10.88
N LYS A 143 -13.83 1.86 -11.95
CA LYS A 143 -14.05 1.39 -13.32
C LYS A 143 -13.32 0.09 -13.62
N LEU A 144 -12.09 -0.08 -13.13
CA LEU A 144 -11.33 -1.32 -13.24
C LEU A 144 -12.09 -2.48 -12.56
N LEU A 145 -12.60 -2.25 -11.34
CA LEU A 145 -13.40 -3.23 -10.62
C LEU A 145 -14.66 -3.60 -11.41
N ASN A 146 -15.43 -2.60 -11.86
CA ASN A 146 -16.66 -2.82 -12.62
C ASN A 146 -16.44 -3.54 -13.96
N ALA A 147 -15.27 -3.35 -14.57
CA ALA A 147 -14.87 -4.04 -15.80
C ALA A 147 -14.36 -5.47 -15.54
N GLY A 148 -14.19 -5.88 -14.29
CA GLY A 148 -13.56 -7.15 -13.90
C GLY A 148 -12.07 -7.21 -14.24
N ALA A 149 -11.41 -6.05 -14.35
CA ALA A 149 -9.98 -5.95 -14.60
C ALA A 149 -9.14 -6.15 -13.33
N ILE A 150 -9.76 -5.93 -12.16
CA ILE A 150 -9.21 -6.23 -10.84
C ILE A 150 -10.29 -6.93 -10.00
N THR A 151 -9.89 -7.72 -9.03
CA THR A 151 -10.80 -8.34 -8.06
C THR A 151 -11.26 -7.33 -7.00
N PHE A 152 -12.31 -7.69 -6.26
CA PHE A 152 -12.76 -6.87 -5.13
C PHE A 152 -11.69 -6.74 -4.04
N LYS A 153 -10.95 -7.81 -3.76
CA LYS A 153 -9.84 -7.78 -2.79
C LYS A 153 -8.69 -6.90 -3.24
N GLN A 154 -8.33 -6.94 -4.52
CA GLN A 154 -7.35 -6.00 -5.10
C GLN A 154 -7.84 -4.56 -4.98
N TYR A 155 -9.13 -4.30 -5.23
CA TYR A 155 -9.74 -2.99 -5.04
C TYR A 155 -9.60 -2.50 -3.58
N GLU A 156 -9.94 -3.33 -2.60
CA GLU A 156 -9.80 -2.99 -1.18
C GLU A 156 -8.34 -2.72 -0.82
N PHE A 157 -7.45 -3.64 -1.22
CA PHE A 157 -6.02 -3.55 -1.00
C PHE A 157 -5.41 -2.24 -1.53
N ILE A 158 -5.75 -1.85 -2.77
CA ILE A 158 -5.30 -0.58 -3.36
C ILE A 158 -5.72 0.60 -2.50
N ASN A 159 -6.97 0.61 -2.01
CA ASN A 159 -7.47 1.70 -1.17
C ASN A 159 -6.72 1.76 0.16
N VAL A 160 -6.40 0.63 0.79
CA VAL A 160 -5.60 0.57 2.03
C VAL A 160 -4.20 1.15 1.80
N ILE A 161 -3.50 0.72 0.76
CA ILE A 161 -2.17 1.25 0.41
C ILE A 161 -2.24 2.76 0.14
N PHE A 162 -3.30 3.24 -0.49
CA PHE A 162 -3.52 4.67 -0.71
C PHE A 162 -3.81 5.44 0.57
N ARG A 163 -4.54 4.87 1.54
CA ARG A 163 -4.70 5.48 2.87
C ARG A 163 -3.35 5.64 3.56
N ILE A 164 -2.56 4.58 3.65
CA ILE A 164 -1.21 4.60 4.27
C ILE A 164 -0.32 5.66 3.61
N SER A 165 -0.27 5.65 2.27
CA SER A 165 0.57 6.57 1.51
C SER A 165 0.09 8.03 1.62
N ASN A 166 -1.22 8.25 1.65
CA ASN A 166 -1.80 9.58 1.83
C ASN A 166 -1.52 10.14 3.23
N SER A 167 -1.65 9.30 4.26
CA SER A 167 -1.29 9.64 5.64
C SER A 167 0.17 10.07 5.75
N ALA A 168 1.09 9.31 5.13
CA ALA A 168 2.51 9.66 5.10
C ALA A 168 2.78 10.99 4.37
N ALA A 169 2.09 11.25 3.26
CA ALA A 169 2.20 12.50 2.51
C ALA A 169 1.72 13.74 3.31
N HIS A 170 0.71 13.55 4.17
CA HIS A 170 0.21 14.59 5.07
C HIS A 170 0.99 14.71 6.39
N GLY A 171 2.12 14.03 6.50
CA GLY A 171 3.06 14.20 7.61
C GLY A 171 2.81 13.29 8.80
N ALA A 172 2.01 12.23 8.65
CA ALA A 172 1.93 11.20 9.67
C ALA A 172 3.31 10.57 9.90
N GLU A 173 3.62 10.29 11.16
CA GLU A 173 4.86 9.60 11.51
C GLU A 173 4.78 8.14 11.05
N ILE A 174 5.76 7.72 10.26
CA ILE A 174 5.89 6.34 9.82
C ILE A 174 7.35 5.93 9.93
N SER A 175 7.57 4.78 10.56
CA SER A 175 8.91 4.23 10.71
C SER A 175 9.41 3.62 9.41
N LYS A 176 10.73 3.54 9.27
CA LYS A 176 11.36 2.83 8.15
C LYS A 176 10.88 1.37 8.02
N TRP A 177 10.69 0.69 9.15
CA TRP A 177 10.25 -0.70 9.17
C TRP A 177 8.83 -0.83 8.62
N GLN A 178 7.91 0.03 9.04
CA GLN A 178 6.55 0.06 8.49
C GLN A 178 6.57 0.31 6.97
N VAL A 179 7.42 1.22 6.49
CA VAL A 179 7.57 1.43 5.03
C VAL A 179 8.08 0.18 4.33
N TYR A 180 9.04 -0.55 4.91
CA TYR A 180 9.52 -1.80 4.34
C TYR A 180 8.43 -2.87 4.25
N GLU A 181 7.60 -2.97 5.29
CA GLU A 181 6.44 -3.85 5.26
C GLU A 181 5.48 -3.46 4.15
N VAL A 182 5.11 -2.17 4.04
CA VAL A 182 4.22 -1.67 2.99
C VAL A 182 4.79 -1.93 1.60
N LEU A 183 6.10 -1.78 1.40
CA LEU A 183 6.76 -2.10 0.13
C LEU A 183 6.72 -3.60 -0.17
N GLU A 184 6.96 -4.46 0.82
CA GLU A 184 6.89 -5.92 0.65
C GLU A 184 5.46 -6.39 0.35
N ILE A 185 4.48 -5.83 1.05
CA ILE A 185 3.06 -6.09 0.85
C ILE A 185 2.63 -5.59 -0.55
N GLY A 186 3.05 -4.39 -0.93
CA GLY A 186 2.78 -3.79 -2.22
C GLY A 186 3.31 -4.60 -3.42
N GLN A 187 4.36 -5.40 -3.21
CA GLN A 187 4.91 -6.28 -4.23
C GLN A 187 3.86 -7.23 -4.81
N VAL A 188 2.86 -7.64 -4.01
CA VAL A 188 1.77 -8.52 -4.48
C VAL A 188 1.07 -7.95 -5.71
N LEU A 189 0.74 -6.66 -5.68
CA LEU A 189 0.05 -6.01 -6.79
C LEU A 189 0.99 -5.75 -7.97
N VAL A 190 2.27 -5.47 -7.70
CA VAL A 190 3.30 -5.33 -8.74
C VAL A 190 3.48 -6.63 -9.50
N ASP A 191 3.56 -7.77 -8.80
CA ASP A 191 3.72 -9.09 -9.40
C ASP A 191 2.54 -9.42 -10.32
N ASP A 192 1.30 -9.18 -9.84
CA ASP A 192 0.09 -9.38 -10.65
C ASP A 192 0.13 -8.51 -11.92
N TYR A 193 0.60 -7.26 -11.79
CA TYR A 193 0.76 -6.35 -12.91
C TYR A 193 1.83 -6.76 -13.91
N LEU A 194 2.98 -7.26 -13.44
CA LEU A 194 4.02 -7.78 -14.30
C LEU A 194 3.54 -9.02 -15.06
N ALA A 195 2.73 -9.87 -14.43
CA ALA A 195 2.04 -10.96 -15.11
C ALA A 195 1.08 -10.42 -16.18
N TRP A 196 0.31 -9.36 -15.87
CA TRP A 196 -0.58 -8.73 -16.86
C TRP A 196 0.14 -8.13 -18.06
N LEU A 197 1.30 -7.53 -17.84
CA LEU A 197 2.14 -6.99 -18.90
C LEU A 197 2.66 -8.07 -19.86
N ASP A 198 2.93 -9.28 -19.36
CA ASP A 198 3.54 -10.34 -20.17
C ASP A 198 2.54 -11.02 -21.11
N TRP A 199 1.38 -11.42 -20.59
CA TRP A 199 0.36 -12.13 -21.40
C TRP A 199 -0.55 -11.18 -22.22
N GLY A 200 -0.33 -9.85 -22.12
CA GLY A 200 -0.98 -8.82 -22.92
C GLY A 200 -2.41 -8.46 -22.48
N PHE A 201 -2.67 -8.41 -21.17
CA PHE A 201 -3.99 -8.02 -20.62
C PHE A 201 -5.19 -8.84 -21.13
N LYS A 202 -4.97 -10.12 -21.43
CA LYS A 202 -6.06 -11.04 -21.77
C LYS A 202 -6.87 -11.34 -20.50
N LYS A 203 -8.19 -11.40 -20.64
CA LYS A 203 -9.11 -11.84 -19.57
C LYS A 203 -9.10 -13.36 -19.46
#